data_AF-A0A8D9BRR7-F1
#
_entry.id   AF-A0A8D9BRR7-F1
#
_cell.length_a   1.000
_cell.length_b   1.000
_cell.length_c   1.000
_cell.angle_alpha   90.00
_cell.angle_beta   90.00
_cell.angle_gamma   90.00
#
_symmetry.space_group_name_H-M   'P 1'
#
loop_
_entity.id
_entity.type
_entity.pdbx_description
1 polymer ?
#
loop_
_entity_poly.entity_id
_entity_poly.type
_entity_poly.pdbx_seq_one_letter_code
_entity_poly.pdbx_strand_id
1 'polypeptide(L)'
;MNGSEEAVQATNEDANECKRCAVELRYWSDEFLQYFVRRCDRKAPEINRGYYARYKAISTLVDQFIKITGKKGQIINLGSGFDTTFWRLKSNNIKVKRFVDLDFKVVTSRKSFIIYHNKLLKDLVGGTIRVTSTDLHSEDYHLVGADMSKLDEVKAKLLDCDLDLSAPTLFIAECVLVYVDCEASHGLLSWLAQKFNQACFVNYEQINMEDSFGTIMMKNLRERGCLLAGVPACKNLETQRNRFIISNWDGSNAWDMMEVYSSIPLGERQKVEKLEFLDEHVLLAQLFQQSR
;
A
#
# COMPACT_ATOMS: atom_id res chain seq x y z
N MET A 1 7.39 -23.47 1.15
CA MET A 1 6.53 -22.34 0.77
C MET A 1 5.88 -22.67 -0.56
N ASN A 2 4.63 -22.27 -0.77
CA ASN A 2 3.97 -22.44 -2.06
C ASN A 2 4.60 -21.46 -3.06
N GLY A 3 4.98 -21.88 -4.27
CA GLY A 3 5.69 -21.02 -5.23
C GLY A 3 4.95 -19.73 -5.60
N SER A 4 3.63 -19.72 -5.47
CA SER A 4 2.82 -18.51 -5.63
C SER A 4 3.01 -17.49 -4.50
N GLU A 5 3.26 -17.93 -3.28
CA GLU A 5 3.47 -17.04 -2.12
C GLU A 5 4.82 -16.34 -2.22
N GLU A 6 5.87 -17.07 -2.61
CA GLU A 6 7.20 -16.49 -2.86
C GLU A 6 7.15 -15.43 -3.97
N ALA A 7 6.41 -15.70 -5.06
CA ALA A 7 6.20 -14.73 -6.12
C ALA A 7 5.43 -13.48 -5.66
N VAL A 8 4.41 -13.65 -4.80
CA VAL A 8 3.69 -12.51 -4.19
C VAL A 8 4.63 -11.72 -3.28
N GLN A 9 5.44 -12.37 -2.45
CA GLN A 9 6.42 -11.69 -1.60
C GLN A 9 7.47 -10.92 -2.43
N ALA A 10 7.86 -11.43 -3.61
CA ALA A 10 8.77 -10.74 -4.52
C ALA A 10 8.20 -9.43 -5.08
N THR A 11 6.87 -9.29 -5.16
CA THR A 11 6.24 -8.03 -5.61
C THR A 11 6.54 -6.84 -4.71
N ASN A 12 6.87 -7.07 -3.43
CA ASN A 12 7.38 -6.05 -2.53
C ASN A 12 8.69 -5.44 -3.06
N GLU A 13 9.62 -6.27 -3.56
CA GLU A 13 10.88 -5.78 -4.11
C GLU A 13 10.63 -4.97 -5.39
N ASP A 14 9.87 -5.51 -6.34
CA ASP A 14 9.49 -4.84 -7.59
C ASP A 14 8.86 -3.46 -7.35
N ALA A 15 7.90 -3.37 -6.43
CA ALA A 15 7.20 -2.13 -6.13
C ALA A 15 8.12 -1.08 -5.50
N ASN A 16 8.95 -1.50 -4.53
CA ASN A 16 9.83 -0.58 -3.84
C ASN A 16 11.02 -0.14 -4.71
N GLU A 17 11.49 -0.97 -5.65
CA GLU A 17 12.45 -0.55 -6.68
C GLU A 17 11.88 0.52 -7.61
N CYS A 18 10.63 0.37 -8.06
CA CYS A 18 9.97 1.37 -8.89
C CYS A 18 9.75 2.67 -8.12
N LYS A 19 9.28 2.58 -6.86
CA LYS A 19 9.18 3.74 -5.95
C LYS A 19 10.55 4.41 -5.78
N ARG A 20 11.62 3.64 -5.59
CA ARG A 20 12.98 4.16 -5.39
C ARG A 20 13.50 4.89 -6.63
N CYS A 21 13.29 4.33 -7.82
CA CYS A 21 13.68 4.97 -9.08
C CYS A 21 13.00 6.33 -9.24
N ALA A 22 11.68 6.41 -9.01
CA ALA A 22 10.94 7.66 -9.11
C ALA A 22 11.37 8.70 -8.05
N VAL A 23 11.70 8.26 -6.82
CA VAL A 23 12.26 9.15 -5.78
C VAL A 23 13.62 9.71 -6.18
N GLU A 24 14.52 8.89 -6.73
CA GLU A 24 15.84 9.36 -7.19
C GLU A 24 15.73 10.39 -8.32
N LEU A 25 14.69 10.27 -9.13
CA LEU A 25 14.32 11.22 -10.19
C LEU A 25 13.50 12.40 -9.69
N ARG A 26 13.26 12.50 -8.38
CA ARG A 26 12.58 13.61 -7.71
C ARG A 26 11.10 13.76 -8.07
N TYR A 27 10.42 12.65 -8.42
CA TYR A 27 8.95 12.66 -8.54
C TYR A 27 8.29 12.99 -7.20
N TRP A 28 8.85 12.51 -6.08
CA TRP A 28 8.53 12.97 -4.73
C TRP A 28 9.76 12.82 -3.81
N SER A 29 9.64 13.31 -2.58
CA SER A 29 10.70 13.20 -1.57
C SER A 29 10.43 12.04 -0.62
N ASP A 30 11.41 11.15 -0.49
CA ASP A 30 11.44 10.07 0.50
C ASP A 30 12.89 9.76 0.89
N GLU A 31 13.28 10.22 2.07
CA GLU A 31 14.64 10.05 2.59
C GLU A 31 14.86 8.66 3.23
N PHE A 32 13.80 7.86 3.39
CA PHE A 32 13.84 6.60 4.13
C PHE A 32 13.90 5.38 3.22
N LEU A 33 13.32 5.47 2.02
CA LEU A 33 13.22 4.32 1.11
C LEU A 33 14.59 3.71 0.75
N GLN A 34 15.64 4.53 0.71
CA GLN A 34 17.03 4.08 0.49
C GLN A 34 17.55 3.07 1.53
N TYR A 35 16.98 3.03 2.73
CA TYR A 35 17.40 2.08 3.77
C TYR A 35 16.80 0.70 3.56
N PHE A 36 15.70 0.60 2.81
CA PHE A 36 15.00 -0.64 2.52
C PHE A 36 15.34 -1.19 1.14
N VAL A 37 15.64 -0.31 0.17
CA VAL A 37 15.98 -0.67 -1.21
C VAL A 37 17.37 -0.14 -1.55
N ARG A 38 18.31 -1.04 -1.81
CA ARG A 38 19.72 -0.67 -2.04
C ARG A 38 20.00 -0.15 -3.44
N ARG A 39 19.29 -0.67 -4.45
CA ARG A 39 19.50 -0.37 -5.87
C ARG A 39 18.15 -0.35 -6.57
N CYS A 40 18.04 0.47 -7.59
CA CYS A 40 16.94 0.41 -8.53
C CYS A 40 17.47 0.59 -9.94
N ASP A 41 16.98 -0.22 -10.86
CA ASP A 41 17.20 0.01 -12.28
C ASP A 41 16.31 1.14 -12.78
N ARG A 42 16.78 1.84 -13.82
CA ARG A 42 15.98 2.86 -14.51
C ARG A 42 14.68 2.24 -15.02
N LYS A 43 13.55 2.81 -14.62
CA LYS A 43 12.22 2.46 -15.15
C LYS A 43 11.82 3.44 -16.25
N ALA A 44 10.92 3.01 -17.13
CA ALA A 44 10.42 3.85 -18.20
C ALA A 44 9.59 5.03 -17.64
N PRO A 45 9.53 6.19 -18.33
CA PRO A 45 8.86 7.39 -17.82
C PRO A 45 7.39 7.18 -17.45
N GLU A 46 6.65 6.36 -18.20
CA GLU A 46 5.27 6.01 -17.93
C GLU A 46 5.10 5.23 -16.62
N ILE A 47 6.06 4.37 -16.28
CA ILE A 47 6.09 3.65 -15.00
C ILE A 47 6.34 4.63 -13.85
N ASN A 48 7.32 5.53 -13.99
CA ASN A 48 7.60 6.53 -12.95
C ASN A 48 6.41 7.47 -12.72
N ARG A 49 5.73 7.90 -13.80
CA ARG A 49 4.51 8.71 -13.72
C ARG A 49 3.35 7.95 -13.07
N GLY A 50 3.19 6.66 -13.34
CA GLY A 50 2.20 5.82 -12.65
C GLY A 50 2.48 5.68 -11.16
N TYR A 51 3.72 5.39 -10.79
CA TYR A 51 4.11 5.33 -9.37
C TYR A 51 3.97 6.69 -8.66
N TYR A 52 4.22 7.81 -9.35
CA TYR A 52 3.94 9.13 -8.80
C TYR A 52 2.45 9.37 -8.58
N ALA A 53 1.59 9.04 -9.56
CA ALA A 53 0.15 9.17 -9.43
C ALA A 53 -0.38 8.31 -8.26
N ARG A 54 0.08 7.05 -8.18
CA ARG A 54 -0.20 6.11 -7.10
C ARG A 54 0.22 6.68 -5.74
N TYR A 55 1.45 7.17 -5.62
CA TYR A 55 1.96 7.83 -4.43
C TYR A 55 1.07 9.01 -4.02
N LYS A 56 0.73 9.90 -4.97
CA LYS A 56 -0.09 11.08 -4.70
C LYS A 56 -1.51 10.72 -4.27
N ALA A 57 -2.10 9.67 -4.82
CA ALA A 57 -3.42 9.17 -4.43
C ALA A 57 -3.43 8.80 -2.94
N ILE A 58 -2.54 7.89 -2.54
CA ILE A 58 -2.44 7.40 -1.18
C ILE A 58 -2.03 8.52 -0.22
N SER A 59 -0.98 9.28 -0.56
CA SER A 59 -0.46 10.33 0.33
C SER A 59 -1.51 11.41 0.61
N THR A 60 -2.27 11.82 -0.42
CA THR A 60 -3.31 12.85 -0.25
C THR A 60 -4.43 12.37 0.66
N LEU A 61 -4.86 11.11 0.54
CA LEU A 61 -5.90 10.54 1.40
C LEU A 61 -5.42 10.34 2.84
N VAL A 62 -4.15 9.94 3.03
CA VAL A 62 -3.52 9.89 4.35
C VAL A 62 -3.46 11.29 4.98
N ASP A 63 -3.00 12.30 4.24
CA ASP A 63 -2.91 13.69 4.72
C ASP A 63 -4.28 14.25 5.10
N GLN A 64 -5.32 13.97 4.30
CA GLN A 64 -6.70 14.37 4.60
C GLN A 64 -7.23 13.69 5.87
N PHE A 65 -7.01 12.37 6.02
CA PHE A 65 -7.38 11.64 7.22
C PHE A 65 -6.71 12.21 8.46
N ILE A 66 -5.41 12.49 8.39
CA ILE A 66 -4.65 13.09 9.49
C ILE A 66 -5.15 14.50 9.79
N LYS A 67 -5.47 15.31 8.77
CA LYS A 67 -6.02 16.65 8.96
C LYS A 67 -7.36 16.63 9.71
N ILE A 68 -8.19 15.62 9.49
CA ILE A 68 -9.50 15.45 10.14
C ILE A 68 -9.34 14.91 11.57
N THR A 69 -8.50 13.90 11.76
CA THR A 69 -8.44 13.13 13.01
C THR A 69 -7.36 13.61 13.97
N GLY A 70 -6.37 14.34 13.47
CA GLY A 70 -5.18 14.75 14.20
C GLY A 70 -4.46 13.57 14.84
N LYS A 71 -4.00 13.76 16.08
CA LYS A 71 -3.26 12.74 16.85
C LYS A 71 -4.13 11.58 17.34
N LYS A 72 -5.45 11.61 17.10
CA LYS A 72 -6.37 10.55 17.53
C LYS A 72 -6.52 9.43 16.51
N GLY A 73 -6.18 9.68 15.24
CA GLY A 73 -6.31 8.71 14.16
C GLY A 73 -5.31 7.55 14.29
N GLN A 74 -5.73 6.37 13.86
CA GLN A 74 -4.87 5.19 13.70
C GLN A 74 -4.71 4.88 12.22
N ILE A 75 -3.55 4.38 11.81
CA ILE A 75 -3.31 3.94 10.43
C ILE A 75 -2.87 2.48 10.46
N ILE A 76 -3.52 1.64 9.67
CA ILE A 76 -3.22 0.21 9.52
C ILE A 76 -2.93 -0.05 8.04
N ASN A 77 -1.67 -0.28 7.73
CA ASN A 77 -1.17 -0.54 6.38
C ASN A 77 -1.05 -2.06 6.16
N LEU A 78 -1.98 -2.60 5.39
CA LEU A 78 -2.12 -4.02 5.09
C LEU A 78 -1.30 -4.34 3.84
N GLY A 79 -0.42 -5.34 3.91
CA GLY A 79 0.56 -5.61 2.85
C GLY A 79 1.54 -4.46 2.69
N SER A 80 2.04 -3.95 3.82
CA SER A 80 2.84 -2.72 3.89
C SER A 80 4.15 -2.76 3.11
N GLY A 81 4.69 -3.94 2.83
CA GLY A 81 6.01 -4.10 2.25
C GLY A 81 7.06 -3.28 3.00
N PHE A 82 7.92 -2.60 2.23
CA PHE A 82 8.87 -1.61 2.74
C PHE A 82 8.36 -0.17 2.70
N ASP A 83 7.04 0.05 2.79
CA ASP A 83 6.46 1.39 2.86
C ASP A 83 7.07 2.20 4.01
N THR A 84 7.29 3.49 3.74
CA THR A 84 8.04 4.43 4.57
C THR A 84 7.16 5.48 5.24
N THR A 85 5.83 5.40 5.07
CA THR A 85 4.89 6.47 5.46
C THR A 85 5.03 6.84 6.93
N PHE A 86 5.19 5.86 7.83
CA PHE A 86 5.44 6.13 9.25
C PHE A 86 6.63 7.08 9.49
N TRP A 87 7.79 6.80 8.89
CA TRP A 87 8.99 7.64 9.05
C TRP A 87 8.82 9.00 8.41
N ARG A 88 8.16 9.09 7.25
CA ARG A 88 7.83 10.37 6.59
C ARG A 88 6.92 11.24 7.46
N LEU A 89 5.94 10.65 8.14
CA LEU A 89 5.08 11.37 9.08
C LEU A 89 5.88 11.84 10.30
N LYS A 90 6.65 10.95 10.93
CA LYS A 90 7.46 11.26 12.11
C LYS A 90 8.48 12.38 11.86
N SER A 91 9.19 12.35 10.73
CA SER A 91 10.19 13.37 10.41
C SER A 91 9.58 14.75 10.15
N ASN A 92 8.32 14.79 9.74
CA ASN A 92 7.52 16.02 9.60
C ASN A 92 6.79 16.41 10.90
N ASN A 93 7.14 15.80 12.04
CA ASN A 93 6.49 16.01 13.35
C ASN A 93 4.99 15.72 13.37
N ILE A 94 4.51 14.89 12.44
CA ILE A 94 3.12 14.43 12.39
C ILE A 94 3.01 13.18 13.26
N LYS A 95 2.11 13.20 14.24
CA LYS A 95 1.85 12.09 15.16
C LYS A 95 0.46 11.55 14.93
N VAL A 96 0.36 10.23 14.85
CA VAL A 96 -0.90 9.46 14.89
C VAL A 96 -0.95 8.68 16.20
N LYS A 97 -2.14 8.22 16.60
CA LYS A 97 -2.32 7.43 17.83
C LYS A 97 -1.59 6.09 17.76
N ARG A 98 -1.70 5.44 16.60
CA ARG A 98 -1.11 4.14 16.32
C ARG A 98 -0.85 4.01 14.82
N PHE A 99 0.31 3.47 14.45
CA PHE A 99 0.63 3.07 13.09
C PHE A 99 0.99 1.59 13.10
N VAL A 100 0.28 0.78 12.30
CA VAL A 100 0.51 -0.66 12.20
C VAL A 100 0.82 -1.01 10.76
N ASP A 101 2.00 -1.57 10.52
CA ASP A 101 2.35 -2.26 9.30
C ASP A 101 2.09 -3.76 9.47
N LEU A 102 1.36 -4.36 8.54
CA LEU A 102 1.10 -5.79 8.47
C LEU A 102 1.58 -6.32 7.14
N ASP A 103 2.31 -7.44 7.14
CA ASP A 103 2.73 -8.15 5.94
C ASP A 103 3.03 -9.63 6.25
N PHE A 104 3.42 -10.41 5.24
CA PHE A 104 3.95 -11.74 5.46
C PHE A 104 5.15 -11.73 6.40
N LYS A 105 5.26 -12.78 7.22
CA LYS A 105 6.34 -12.96 8.20
C LYS A 105 7.73 -12.77 7.61
N VAL A 106 7.98 -13.23 6.38
CA VAL A 106 9.27 -13.06 5.71
C VAL A 106 9.59 -11.58 5.45
N VAL A 107 8.60 -10.81 5.01
CA VAL A 107 8.72 -9.38 4.72
C VAL A 107 8.91 -8.59 6.03
N THR A 108 8.10 -8.86 7.05
CA THR A 108 8.19 -8.16 8.32
C THR A 108 9.47 -8.50 9.09
N SER A 109 9.96 -9.74 9.02
CA SER A 109 11.27 -10.11 9.59
C SER A 109 12.40 -9.29 8.98
N ARG A 110 12.41 -9.14 7.64
CA ARG A 110 13.40 -8.32 6.92
C ARG A 110 13.28 -6.84 7.27
N LYS A 111 12.06 -6.29 7.27
CA LYS A 111 11.81 -4.89 7.62
C LYS A 111 12.23 -4.60 9.07
N SER A 112 11.84 -5.46 10.02
CA SER A 112 12.24 -5.40 11.43
C SER A 112 13.75 -5.39 11.60
N PHE A 113 14.46 -6.29 10.91
CA PHE A 113 15.93 -6.33 10.92
C PHE A 113 16.54 -5.00 10.45
N ILE A 114 16.05 -4.43 9.34
CA ILE A 114 16.54 -3.15 8.80
C ILE A 114 16.29 -2.01 9.80
N ILE A 115 15.08 -1.92 10.36
CA ILE A 115 14.71 -0.89 11.34
C ILE A 115 15.62 -0.99 12.56
N TYR A 116 15.80 -2.19 13.11
CA TYR A 116 16.52 -2.38 14.36
C TYR A 116 18.03 -2.07 14.25
N HIS A 117 18.62 -2.30 13.08
CA HIS A 117 20.05 -2.07 12.84
C HIS A 117 20.36 -0.71 12.20
N ASN A 118 19.35 0.06 11.81
CA ASN A 118 19.53 1.42 11.34
C ASN A 118 19.18 2.42 12.45
N LYS A 119 20.18 3.14 12.95
CA LYS A 119 20.01 4.11 14.05
C LYS A 119 18.92 5.14 13.76
N LEU A 120 18.89 5.72 12.55
CA LEU A 120 17.92 6.76 12.19
C LEU A 120 16.48 6.22 12.21
N LEU A 121 16.24 5.05 11.60
CA LEU A 121 14.92 4.43 11.59
C LEU A 121 14.47 4.04 13.00
N LYS A 122 15.38 3.47 13.80
CA LYS A 122 15.14 3.07 15.19
C LYS A 122 14.82 4.26 16.09
N ASP A 123 15.57 5.35 15.96
CA ASP A 123 15.38 6.56 16.76
C ASP A 123 14.00 7.21 16.45
N LEU A 124 13.53 7.16 15.20
CA LEU A 124 12.22 7.68 14.81
C LEU A 124 11.04 6.81 15.26
N VAL A 125 11.23 5.49 15.33
CA VAL A 125 10.28 4.59 16.01
C VAL A 125 10.19 4.99 17.49
N GLY A 126 11.34 5.14 18.14
CA GLY A 126 11.44 5.64 19.50
C GLY A 126 10.88 4.69 20.57
N GLY A 127 11.00 5.12 21.82
CA GLY A 127 10.52 4.36 22.98
C GLY A 127 11.23 3.01 23.17
N THR A 128 10.62 2.17 24.02
CA THR A 128 11.10 0.80 24.27
C THR A 128 10.63 -0.11 23.14
N ILE A 129 11.55 -0.55 22.30
CA ILE A 129 11.25 -1.44 21.18
C ILE A 129 11.36 -2.90 21.64
N ARG A 130 10.29 -3.67 21.42
CA ARG A 130 10.26 -5.13 21.60
C ARG A 130 10.27 -5.79 20.24
N VAL A 131 11.16 -6.75 20.03
CA VAL A 131 11.34 -7.44 18.75
C VAL A 131 11.19 -8.94 18.96
N THR A 132 10.39 -9.58 18.11
CA THR A 132 10.33 -11.05 17.97
C THR A 132 10.95 -11.45 16.62
N SER A 133 10.85 -12.71 16.23
CA SER A 133 11.33 -13.15 14.92
C SER A 133 10.63 -12.44 13.76
N THR A 134 9.33 -12.13 13.89
CA THR A 134 8.50 -11.60 12.80
C THR A 134 7.87 -10.25 13.11
N ASP A 135 7.93 -9.78 14.35
CA ASP A 135 7.22 -8.59 14.78
C ASP A 135 8.15 -7.59 15.47
N LEU A 136 7.74 -6.32 15.45
CA LEU A 136 8.37 -5.22 16.17
C LEU A 136 7.28 -4.34 16.77
N HIS A 137 7.33 -4.10 18.08
CA HIS A 137 6.36 -3.30 18.80
C HIS A 137 7.09 -2.14 19.49
N SER A 138 6.48 -0.96 19.43
CA SER A 138 6.91 0.25 20.15
C SER A 138 5.67 0.96 20.71
N GLU A 139 5.81 2.20 21.17
CA GLU A 139 4.70 2.96 21.75
C GLU A 139 3.64 3.35 20.72
N ASP A 140 4.02 3.75 19.50
CA ASP A 140 3.09 4.20 18.46
C ASP A 140 3.31 3.56 17.07
N TYR A 141 4.30 2.67 16.93
CA TYR A 141 4.53 1.87 15.73
C TYR A 141 4.56 0.37 16.03
N HIS A 142 3.84 -0.39 15.22
CA HIS A 142 3.84 -1.84 15.24
C HIS A 142 4.08 -2.38 13.83
N LEU A 143 4.88 -3.43 13.74
CA LEU A 143 5.10 -4.21 12.53
C LEU A 143 4.80 -5.65 12.88
N VAL A 144 3.81 -6.26 12.21
CA VAL A 144 3.32 -7.60 12.59
C VAL A 144 3.24 -8.53 11.38
N GLY A 145 3.78 -9.74 11.54
CA GLY A 145 3.79 -10.76 10.50
C GLY A 145 2.53 -11.63 10.51
N ALA A 146 1.71 -11.56 9.45
CA ALA A 146 0.52 -12.39 9.26
C ALA A 146 0.22 -12.64 7.77
N ASP A 147 -0.34 -13.81 7.45
CA ASP A 147 -0.92 -14.08 6.13
C ASP A 147 -2.35 -13.53 6.08
N MET A 148 -2.62 -12.60 5.16
CA MET A 148 -3.95 -11.98 5.03
C MET A 148 -5.04 -12.94 4.52
N SER A 149 -4.68 -14.10 3.96
CA SER A 149 -5.62 -15.18 3.67
C SER A 149 -6.06 -15.94 4.93
N LYS A 150 -5.37 -15.72 6.07
CA LYS A 150 -5.63 -16.36 7.37
C LYS A 150 -6.21 -15.34 8.33
N LEU A 151 -7.52 -15.09 8.21
CA LEU A 151 -8.22 -14.06 8.97
C LEU A 151 -7.98 -14.12 10.49
N ASP A 152 -7.94 -15.32 11.09
CA ASP A 152 -7.73 -15.45 12.54
C ASP A 152 -6.30 -15.07 12.98
N GLU A 153 -5.32 -15.25 12.11
CA GLU A 153 -3.95 -14.76 12.34
C GLU A 153 -3.92 -13.22 12.32
N VAL A 154 -4.56 -12.61 11.32
CA VAL A 154 -4.67 -11.14 11.21
C VAL A 154 -5.37 -10.55 12.44
N LYS A 155 -6.49 -11.14 12.86
CA LYS A 155 -7.23 -10.75 14.07
C LYS A 155 -6.32 -10.75 15.30
N ALA A 156 -5.63 -11.87 15.53
CA ALA A 156 -4.77 -12.04 16.69
C ALA A 156 -3.65 -10.98 16.72
N LYS A 157 -2.99 -10.74 15.58
CA LYS A 157 -1.91 -9.75 15.47
C LYS A 157 -2.38 -8.31 15.68
N LEU A 158 -3.51 -7.92 15.06
CA LEU A 158 -4.03 -6.57 15.22
C LEU A 158 -4.51 -6.30 16.65
N LEU A 159 -5.11 -7.29 17.32
CA LEU A 159 -5.53 -7.14 18.71
C LEU A 159 -4.34 -7.02 19.69
N ASP A 160 -3.15 -7.52 19.31
CA ASP A 160 -1.91 -7.37 20.07
C ASP A 160 -1.18 -6.02 19.84
N CYS A 161 -1.73 -5.16 18.98
CA CYS A 161 -1.16 -3.84 18.66
C CYS A 161 -1.72 -2.69 19.52
N ASP A 162 -2.40 -2.99 20.64
CA ASP A 162 -3.01 -1.99 21.53
C ASP A 162 -3.87 -0.94 20.79
N LEU A 163 -4.65 -1.40 19.80
CA LEU A 163 -5.54 -0.57 19.01
C LEU A 163 -6.77 -0.14 19.83
N ASP A 164 -7.14 1.12 19.70
CA ASP A 164 -8.42 1.65 20.18
C ASP A 164 -9.47 1.48 19.09
N LEU A 165 -10.37 0.50 19.26
CA LEU A 165 -11.42 0.18 18.30
C LEU A 165 -12.48 1.28 18.16
N SER A 166 -12.52 2.24 19.09
CA SER A 166 -13.40 3.41 19.02
C SER A 166 -12.76 4.61 18.31
N ALA A 167 -11.45 4.58 18.10
CA ALA A 167 -10.72 5.66 17.45
C ALA A 167 -10.90 5.62 15.91
N PRO A 168 -10.92 6.79 15.24
CA PRO A 168 -10.89 6.85 13.78
C PRO A 168 -9.69 6.06 13.23
N THR A 169 -9.94 5.14 12.31
CA THR A 169 -8.91 4.23 11.79
C THR A 169 -8.92 4.23 10.26
N LEU A 170 -7.76 4.49 9.67
CA LEU A 170 -7.53 4.39 8.23
C LEU A 170 -6.86 3.06 7.92
N PHE A 171 -7.49 2.26 7.08
CA PHE A 171 -6.89 1.08 6.47
C PHE A 171 -6.35 1.42 5.09
N ILE A 172 -5.17 0.90 4.77
CA ILE A 172 -4.54 1.05 3.46
C ILE A 172 -4.25 -0.34 2.92
N ALA A 173 -4.61 -0.60 1.67
CA ALA A 173 -4.18 -1.76 0.91
C ALA A 173 -3.71 -1.28 -0.48
N GLU A 174 -2.39 -1.25 -0.69
CA GLU A 174 -1.77 -0.64 -1.86
C GLU A 174 -1.15 -1.71 -2.78
N CYS A 175 -1.91 -2.20 -3.75
CA CYS A 175 -1.69 -3.42 -4.55
C CYS A 175 -1.60 -4.67 -3.68
N VAL A 176 -2.67 -4.98 -2.94
CA VAL A 176 -2.63 -6.07 -1.96
C VAL A 176 -3.81 -7.01 -2.09
N LEU A 177 -5.04 -6.50 -2.09
CA LEU A 177 -6.23 -7.34 -2.09
C LEU A 177 -6.41 -8.16 -3.37
N VAL A 178 -5.72 -7.79 -4.46
CA VAL A 178 -5.63 -8.55 -5.71
C VAL A 178 -4.86 -9.87 -5.57
N TYR A 179 -3.98 -10.00 -4.58
CA TYR A 179 -3.23 -11.23 -4.29
C TYR A 179 -3.97 -12.16 -3.32
N VAL A 180 -4.99 -11.65 -2.63
CA VAL A 180 -5.81 -12.40 -1.68
C VAL A 180 -7.08 -12.84 -2.41
N ASP A 181 -7.50 -14.10 -2.24
CA ASP A 181 -8.73 -14.59 -2.87
C ASP A 181 -9.96 -13.79 -2.40
N CYS A 182 -11.00 -13.76 -3.24
CA CYS A 182 -12.19 -12.96 -2.99
C CYS A 182 -12.92 -13.32 -1.69
N GLU A 183 -12.89 -14.58 -1.26
CA GLU A 183 -13.57 -15.02 -0.04
C GLU A 183 -12.81 -14.55 1.21
N ALA A 184 -11.50 -14.78 1.25
CA ALA A 184 -10.66 -14.36 2.37
C ALA A 184 -10.63 -12.83 2.50
N SER A 185 -10.50 -12.12 1.38
CA SER A 185 -10.54 -10.64 1.39
C SER A 185 -11.91 -10.10 1.78
N HIS A 186 -13.02 -10.72 1.35
CA HIS A 186 -14.36 -10.37 1.83
C HIS A 186 -14.46 -10.57 3.35
N GLY A 187 -13.98 -11.70 3.88
CA GLY A 187 -13.95 -11.98 5.32
C GLY A 187 -13.14 -10.94 6.11
N LEU A 188 -11.97 -10.55 5.60
CA LEU A 188 -11.15 -9.48 6.17
C LEU A 188 -11.90 -8.14 6.18
N LEU A 189 -12.42 -7.71 5.05
CA LEU A 189 -13.13 -6.42 4.91
C LEU A 189 -14.37 -6.36 5.82
N SER A 190 -15.15 -7.45 5.88
CA SER A 190 -16.34 -7.55 6.73
C SER A 190 -15.99 -7.51 8.21
N TRP A 191 -14.91 -8.18 8.63
CA TRP A 191 -14.46 -8.13 10.01
C TRP A 191 -13.96 -6.73 10.39
N LEU A 192 -13.21 -6.05 9.51
CA LEU A 192 -12.74 -4.69 9.76
C LEU A 192 -13.91 -3.70 9.92
N ALA A 193 -14.90 -3.76 9.04
CA ALA A 193 -16.10 -2.92 9.13
C ALA A 193 -16.89 -3.17 10.43
N GLN A 194 -17.00 -4.44 10.85
CA GLN A 194 -17.69 -4.79 12.08
C GLN A 194 -16.92 -4.36 13.35
N LYS A 195 -15.59 -4.45 13.32
CA LYS A 195 -14.76 -4.34 14.53
C LYS A 195 -14.39 -2.91 14.89
N PHE A 196 -14.31 -2.00 13.92
CA PHE A 196 -13.88 -0.62 14.11
C PHE A 196 -15.05 0.34 13.93
N ASN A 197 -15.34 1.15 14.95
CA ASN A 197 -16.54 1.99 14.96
C ASN A 197 -16.51 3.14 13.94
N GLN A 198 -15.31 3.61 13.60
CA GLN A 198 -15.08 4.73 12.68
C GLN A 198 -13.90 4.37 11.79
N ALA A 199 -14.19 3.87 10.59
CA ALA A 199 -13.17 3.39 9.69
C ALA A 199 -13.26 4.03 8.30
N CYS A 200 -12.11 4.25 7.68
CA CYS A 200 -11.98 4.51 6.25
C CYS A 200 -11.04 3.47 5.66
N PHE A 201 -11.27 3.08 4.41
CA PHE A 201 -10.41 2.15 3.69
C PHE A 201 -9.96 2.76 2.38
N VAL A 202 -8.66 2.71 2.11
CA VAL A 202 -8.06 3.12 0.84
C VAL A 202 -7.51 1.88 0.16
N ASN A 203 -8.13 1.50 -0.96
CA ASN A 203 -7.68 0.41 -1.82
C ASN A 203 -7.12 1.00 -3.11
N TYR A 204 -5.90 0.62 -3.47
CA TYR A 204 -5.32 0.85 -4.79
C TYR A 204 -4.97 -0.49 -5.40
N GLU A 205 -5.58 -0.87 -6.50
CA GLU A 205 -5.22 -2.07 -7.26
C GLU A 205 -5.80 -1.99 -8.67
N GLN A 206 -5.60 -3.06 -9.45
CA GLN A 206 -6.01 -3.10 -10.85
C GLN A 206 -7.53 -3.03 -11.04
N ILE A 207 -7.92 -2.52 -12.20
CA ILE A 207 -9.29 -2.54 -12.74
C ILE A 207 -9.24 -2.88 -14.23
N ASN A 208 -10.39 -3.19 -14.83
CA ASN A 208 -10.51 -3.49 -16.27
C ASN A 208 -9.67 -4.71 -16.71
N MET A 209 -9.43 -5.65 -15.79
CA MET A 209 -8.56 -6.82 -16.01
C MET A 209 -9.11 -7.85 -17.02
N GLU A 210 -10.35 -7.69 -17.49
CA GLU A 210 -10.99 -8.57 -18.49
C GLU A 210 -10.74 -8.15 -19.94
N ASP A 211 -10.13 -6.98 -20.18
CA ASP A 211 -9.84 -6.52 -21.55
C ASP A 211 -8.56 -7.19 -22.13
N SER A 212 -8.21 -6.82 -23.37
CA SER A 212 -7.02 -7.35 -24.05
C SER A 212 -5.69 -7.04 -23.32
N PHE A 213 -5.57 -5.85 -22.72
CA PHE A 213 -4.38 -5.44 -21.97
C PHE A 213 -4.29 -6.19 -20.64
N GLY A 214 -5.41 -6.29 -19.92
CA GLY A 214 -5.54 -7.04 -18.67
C GLY A 214 -5.21 -8.52 -18.87
N THR A 215 -5.65 -9.10 -19.99
CA THR A 215 -5.31 -10.48 -20.38
C THR A 215 -3.79 -10.67 -20.57
N ILE A 216 -3.13 -9.73 -21.25
CA ILE A 216 -1.66 -9.74 -21.42
C ILE A 216 -0.97 -9.59 -20.07
N MET A 217 -1.45 -8.67 -19.21
CA MET A 217 -0.91 -8.46 -17.86
C MET A 217 -1.01 -9.72 -17.00
N MET A 218 -2.17 -10.38 -16.98
CA MET A 218 -2.36 -11.65 -16.27
C MET A 218 -1.43 -12.74 -16.79
N LYS A 219 -1.26 -12.84 -18.11
CA LYS A 219 -0.33 -13.80 -18.72
C LYS A 219 1.10 -13.56 -18.24
N ASN A 220 1.58 -12.32 -18.31
CA ASN A 220 2.94 -11.95 -17.90
C ASN A 220 3.20 -12.23 -16.40
N LEU A 221 2.21 -12.00 -15.54
CA LEU A 221 2.33 -12.28 -14.10
C LEU A 221 2.34 -13.79 -13.81
N ARG A 222 1.47 -14.56 -14.49
CA ARG A 222 1.45 -16.03 -14.38
C ARG A 222 2.76 -16.66 -14.83
N GLU A 223 3.38 -16.15 -15.89
CA GLU A 223 4.71 -16.61 -16.35
C GLU A 223 5.82 -16.37 -15.30
N ARG A 224 5.62 -15.41 -14.39
CA ARG A 224 6.51 -15.14 -13.24
C ARG A 224 6.08 -15.90 -11.97
N GLY A 225 5.09 -16.79 -12.06
CA GLY A 225 4.55 -17.51 -10.90
C GLY A 225 3.65 -16.67 -9.98
N CYS A 226 3.35 -15.42 -10.35
CA CYS A 226 2.53 -14.51 -9.55
C CYS A 226 1.05 -14.66 -9.92
N LEU A 227 0.27 -15.33 -9.07
CA LEU A 227 -1.16 -15.50 -9.24
C LEU A 227 -1.94 -14.35 -8.59
N LEU A 228 -2.84 -13.75 -9.35
CA LEU A 228 -3.78 -12.73 -8.87
C LEU A 228 -5.09 -13.40 -8.41
N ALA A 229 -5.09 -13.96 -7.20
CA ALA A 229 -6.25 -14.69 -6.67
C ALA A 229 -7.52 -13.82 -6.54
N GLY A 230 -7.35 -12.52 -6.31
CA GLY A 230 -8.42 -11.53 -6.19
C GLY A 230 -8.83 -10.88 -7.52
N VAL A 231 -8.30 -11.32 -8.66
CA VAL A 231 -8.60 -10.71 -9.97
C VAL A 231 -10.10 -10.65 -10.33
N PRO A 232 -10.99 -11.57 -9.89
CA PRO A 232 -12.43 -11.42 -10.18
C PRO A 232 -13.05 -10.13 -9.63
N ALA A 233 -12.46 -9.51 -8.60
CA ALA A 233 -12.89 -8.21 -8.07
C ALA A 233 -12.44 -7.02 -8.93
N CYS A 234 -11.48 -7.23 -9.86
CA CYS A 234 -10.81 -6.20 -10.65
C CYS A 234 -11.45 -5.98 -12.04
N LYS A 235 -12.74 -6.27 -12.18
CA LYS A 235 -13.45 -6.13 -13.47
C LYS A 235 -13.63 -4.68 -13.89
N ASN A 236 -14.07 -3.81 -12.99
CA ASN A 236 -14.24 -2.38 -13.22
C ASN A 236 -14.40 -1.63 -11.89
N LEU A 237 -14.59 -0.31 -11.93
CA LEU A 237 -14.80 0.51 -10.73
C LEU A 237 -16.05 0.08 -9.94
N GLU A 238 -17.08 -0.40 -10.61
CA GLU A 238 -18.33 -0.82 -9.96
C GLU A 238 -18.15 -2.13 -9.16
N THR A 239 -17.38 -3.09 -9.68
CA THR A 239 -17.05 -4.29 -8.90
C THR A 239 -16.19 -3.95 -7.68
N GLN A 240 -15.28 -2.98 -7.81
CA GLN A 240 -14.50 -2.48 -6.67
C GLN A 240 -15.37 -1.82 -5.61
N ARG A 241 -16.30 -0.94 -5.99
CA ARG A 241 -17.24 -0.32 -5.04
C ARG A 241 -18.09 -1.37 -4.33
N ASN A 242 -18.67 -2.28 -5.11
CA ASN A 242 -19.54 -3.32 -4.57
C ASN A 242 -18.80 -4.24 -3.59
N ARG A 243 -17.51 -4.52 -3.78
CA ARG A 243 -16.68 -5.29 -2.85
C ARG A 243 -16.75 -4.74 -1.42
N PHE A 244 -16.76 -3.42 -1.25
CA PHE A 244 -16.87 -2.77 0.06
C PHE A 244 -18.30 -2.75 0.58
N ILE A 245 -19.28 -2.42 -0.29
CA ILE A 245 -20.69 -2.36 0.10
C ILE A 245 -21.19 -3.72 0.61
N ILE A 246 -20.88 -4.82 -0.09
CA ILE A 246 -21.29 -6.16 0.35
C ILE A 246 -20.54 -6.62 1.61
N SER A 247 -19.40 -5.98 1.94
CA SER A 247 -18.63 -6.19 3.16
C SER A 247 -19.04 -5.25 4.30
N ASN A 248 -20.25 -4.67 4.23
CA ASN A 248 -20.85 -3.83 5.27
C ASN A 248 -20.14 -2.48 5.51
N TRP A 249 -19.48 -1.92 4.49
CA TRP A 249 -19.02 -0.52 4.54
C TRP A 249 -20.16 0.42 4.15
N ASP A 250 -20.31 1.54 4.86
CA ASP A 250 -21.42 2.49 4.67
C ASP A 250 -21.44 3.15 3.28
N GLY A 251 -20.29 3.20 2.60
CA GLY A 251 -20.17 3.80 1.28
C GLY A 251 -18.84 3.46 0.60
N SER A 252 -18.79 3.63 -0.72
CA SER A 252 -17.58 3.43 -1.51
C SER A 252 -17.55 4.35 -2.72
N ASN A 253 -16.43 5.05 -2.90
CA ASN A 253 -16.11 5.84 -4.08
C ASN A 253 -14.86 5.23 -4.73
N ALA A 254 -14.80 5.25 -6.06
CA ALA A 254 -13.67 4.69 -6.81
C ALA A 254 -13.46 5.50 -8.08
N TRP A 255 -12.20 5.83 -8.34
CA TRP A 255 -11.68 6.53 -9.52
C TRP A 255 -10.63 5.65 -10.19
N ASP A 256 -10.53 5.74 -11.51
CA ASP A 256 -9.37 5.20 -12.21
C ASP A 256 -8.14 6.12 -12.07
N MET A 257 -6.96 5.65 -12.47
CA MET A 257 -5.74 6.45 -12.32
C MET A 257 -5.64 7.61 -13.29
N MET A 258 -6.46 7.65 -14.34
CA MET A 258 -6.54 8.80 -15.24
C MET A 258 -7.28 9.95 -14.56
N GLU A 259 -8.39 9.66 -13.89
CA GLU A 259 -9.14 10.61 -13.05
C GLU A 259 -8.24 11.13 -11.92
N VAL A 260 -7.55 10.22 -11.22
CA VAL A 260 -6.59 10.60 -10.16
C VAL A 260 -5.50 11.52 -10.71
N TYR A 261 -4.81 11.13 -11.79
CA TYR A 261 -3.75 11.95 -12.37
C TYR A 261 -4.28 13.32 -12.83
N SER A 262 -5.49 13.34 -13.39
CA SER A 262 -6.18 14.55 -13.83
C SER A 262 -6.63 15.45 -12.68
N SER A 263 -6.75 14.92 -11.46
CA SER A 263 -7.07 15.70 -10.25
C SER A 263 -5.84 16.36 -9.60
N ILE A 264 -4.63 15.89 -9.90
CA ILE A 264 -3.39 16.48 -9.36
C ILE A 264 -3.27 17.93 -9.83
N PRO A 265 -2.98 18.92 -8.95
CA PRO A 265 -2.88 20.32 -9.36
C PRO A 265 -1.95 20.51 -10.56
N LEU A 266 -2.39 21.30 -11.55
CA LEU A 266 -1.69 21.45 -12.84
C LEU A 266 -0.22 21.82 -12.65
N GLY A 267 0.08 22.74 -11.74
CA GLY A 267 1.46 23.16 -11.46
C GLY A 267 2.34 22.06 -10.84
N GLU A 268 1.77 21.09 -10.12
CA GLU A 268 2.51 19.92 -9.63
C GLU A 268 2.71 18.90 -10.75
N ARG A 269 1.66 18.62 -11.53
CA ARG A 269 1.71 17.71 -12.67
C ARG A 269 2.74 18.15 -13.71
N GLN A 270 2.74 19.42 -14.08
CA GLN A 270 3.71 20.00 -15.01
C GLN A 270 5.15 19.95 -14.51
N LYS A 271 5.38 19.94 -13.18
CA LYS A 271 6.73 19.78 -12.64
C LYS A 271 7.24 18.36 -12.88
N VAL A 272 6.42 17.35 -12.60
CA VAL A 272 6.83 15.95 -12.81
C VAL A 272 6.90 15.57 -14.28
N GLU A 273 6.03 16.11 -15.13
CA GLU A 273 6.06 15.88 -16.58
C GLU A 273 7.34 16.44 -17.24
N LYS A 274 8.03 17.38 -16.59
CA LYS A 274 9.32 17.95 -17.05
C LYS A 274 10.54 17.16 -16.57
N LEU A 275 10.38 16.21 -15.64
CA LEU A 275 11.51 15.41 -15.14
C LEU A 275 12.03 14.47 -16.22
N GLU A 276 11.13 13.92 -17.03
CA GLU A 276 11.45 12.97 -18.09
C GLU A 276 10.56 13.22 -19.31
N PHE A 277 11.16 13.12 -20.49
CA PHE A 277 10.46 13.10 -21.76
C PHE A 277 9.61 11.82 -21.88
N LEU A 278 8.38 11.94 -22.36
CA LEU A 278 7.49 10.83 -22.64
C LEU A 278 6.91 11.04 -24.05
N ASP A 279 7.19 10.12 -24.96
CA ASP A 279 6.58 10.00 -26.29
C ASP A 279 5.34 9.09 -26.26
N GLU A 280 5.39 8.03 -25.48
CA GLU A 280 4.35 6.99 -25.36
C GLU A 280 3.15 7.41 -24.48
N HIS A 281 2.48 8.52 -24.83
CA HIS A 281 1.29 9.00 -24.10
C HIS A 281 0.12 8.02 -24.12
N VAL A 282 -0.01 7.23 -25.19
CA VAL A 282 -1.06 6.21 -25.32
C VAL A 282 -0.83 5.08 -24.31
N LEU A 283 0.41 4.65 -24.13
CA LEU A 283 0.77 3.61 -23.17
C LEU A 283 0.49 4.06 -21.73
N LEU A 284 0.83 5.31 -21.39
CA LEU A 284 0.50 5.88 -20.07
C LEU A 284 -1.02 5.87 -19.83
N ALA A 285 -1.81 6.25 -20.83
CA ALA A 285 -3.26 6.24 -20.72
C ALA A 285 -3.82 4.83 -20.52
N GLN A 286 -3.28 3.83 -21.24
CA GLN A 286 -3.67 2.43 -21.07
C GLN A 286 -3.30 1.89 -19.68
N LEU A 287 -2.12 2.22 -19.17
CA LEU A 287 -1.71 1.86 -17.80
C LEU A 287 -2.65 2.46 -16.75
N PHE A 288 -3.05 3.72 -16.93
CA PHE A 288 -3.95 4.41 -16.00
C PHE A 288 -5.38 3.86 -16.02
N GLN A 289 -5.88 3.47 -17.19
CA GLN A 289 -7.16 2.79 -17.32
C GLN A 289 -7.20 1.43 -16.62
N GLN A 290 -6.03 0.84 -16.33
CA GLN A 290 -5.89 -0.41 -15.60
C GLN A 290 -5.43 -0.20 -14.14
N SER A 291 -5.30 1.05 -13.69
CA SER A 291 -4.76 1.43 -12.38
C SER A 291 -3.40 0.79 -12.08
N ARG A 292 -2.49 0.88 -13.06
CA ARG A 292 -1.11 0.38 -12.97
C ARG A 292 -0.10 1.50 -12.74
#